data_AF-A0A452HJ86-F1
#
_entry.id   AF-A0A452HJ86-F1
#
_cell.length_a   1.000
_cell.length_b   1.000
_cell.length_c   1.000
_cell.angle_alpha   90.00
_cell.angle_beta   90.00
_cell.angle_gamma   90.00
#
_symmetry.space_group_name_H-M   'P 1'
#
loop_
_entity.id
_entity.type
_entity.pdbx_description
1 polymer ?
#
loop_
_entity_poly.entity_id
_entity_poly.type
_entity_poly.pdbx_seq_one_letter_code
_entity_poly.pdbx_strand_id
1 'polypeptide(L)' 'SWLRALLPTLRVYLVTGGCGFLGSHLVRMLVERSPNVAEVRVFDLQLDPALGQLGTGENLQPLPAWYRPQTL' A
#
# COMPACT_ATOMS: atom_id res chain seq x y z
N SER A 1 -3.04 -22.92 -11.42
CA SER A 1 -3.66 -22.66 -12.73
C SER A 1 -2.82 -21.64 -13.48
N TRP A 2 -2.72 -21.75 -14.80
CA TRP A 2 -1.93 -20.83 -15.66
C TRP A 2 -2.32 -19.35 -15.53
N LEU A 3 -3.50 -19.06 -14.99
CA LEU A 3 -3.99 -17.72 -14.64
C LEU A 3 -3.04 -16.90 -13.73
N ARG A 4 -2.32 -17.51 -12.78
CA ARG A 4 -1.39 -16.75 -11.90
C ARG A 4 -0.15 -16.20 -12.62
N ALA A 5 0.26 -16.80 -13.75
CA ALA A 5 1.42 -16.31 -14.51
C ALA A 5 1.10 -15.10 -15.40
N LEU A 6 -0.19 -14.86 -15.68
CA LEU A 6 -0.66 -13.80 -16.56
C LEU A 6 -1.19 -12.57 -15.80
N LEU A 7 -1.44 -12.68 -14.50
CA LEU A 7 -1.85 -11.56 -13.67
C LEU A 7 -0.62 -10.79 -13.17
N PRO A 8 -0.62 -9.44 -13.25
CA PRO A 8 0.43 -8.64 -12.62
C PRO A 8 0.53 -9.02 -11.14
N THR A 9 1.73 -9.33 -10.66
CA THR A 9 1.94 -9.58 -9.24
C THR A 9 1.80 -8.27 -8.48
N LEU A 10 0.64 -8.08 -7.84
CA LEU A 10 0.42 -7.01 -6.90
C LEU A 10 1.33 -7.19 -5.68
N ARG A 11 1.90 -6.10 -5.19
CA ARG A 11 2.87 -6.08 -4.09
C ARG A 11 2.32 -5.30 -2.90
N VAL A 12 2.59 -5.83 -1.72
CA VAL A 12 2.31 -5.18 -0.43
C VAL A 12 3.64 -4.83 0.21
N TYR A 13 3.81 -3.56 0.61
CA TYR A 13 5.03 -3.06 1.23
C TYR A 13 4.76 -2.62 2.66
N LEU A 14 5.66 -2.95 3.59
CA LEU A 14 5.75 -2.35 4.92
C LEU A 14 6.98 -1.45 4.95
N VAL A 15 6.78 -0.16 5.20
CA VAL A 15 7.87 0.83 5.31
C VAL A 15 8.03 1.23 6.78
N THR A 16 9.19 0.89 7.35
CA THR A 16 9.60 1.35 8.68
C THR A 16 10.33 2.69 8.61
N GLY A 17 10.13 3.58 9.58
CA GLY A 17 10.70 4.93 9.52
C GLY A 17 10.05 5.79 8.41
N GLY A 18 8.82 5.44 8.03
CA GLY A 18 8.10 6.04 6.90
C GLY A 18 7.65 7.49 7.11
N CYS A 19 7.67 8.00 8.33
CA CYS A 19 7.38 9.40 8.65
C CYS A 19 8.64 10.27 8.62
N GLY A 20 9.84 9.67 8.60
CA GLY A 20 11.10 10.40 8.41
C GLY A 20 11.28 10.95 7.00
N PHE A 21 12.35 11.72 6.78
CA PHE A 21 12.65 12.33 5.48
C PHE A 21 12.72 11.29 4.36
N LEU A 22 13.55 10.25 4.49
CA LEU A 22 13.70 9.26 3.42
C LEU A 22 12.45 8.39 3.27
N GLY A 23 11.85 7.98 4.38
CA GLY A 23 10.69 7.10 4.40
C GLY A 23 9.47 7.71 3.71
N SER A 24 9.19 8.99 3.96
CA SER A 24 8.05 9.69 3.36
C SER A 24 8.20 9.84 1.84
N HIS A 25 9.42 10.13 1.36
CA HIS A 25 9.72 10.18 -0.07
C HIS A 25 9.61 8.81 -0.74
N LEU A 26 10.05 7.75 -0.05
CA LEU A 26 9.92 6.38 -0.54
C LEU A 26 8.45 5.96 -0.65
N VAL A 27 7.64 6.23 0.38
CA VAL A 27 6.19 5.97 0.38
C VAL A 27 5.53 6.68 -0.80
N ARG A 28 5.82 7.98 -0.98
CA ARG A 28 5.30 8.77 -2.09
C ARG A 28 5.69 8.19 -3.45
N MET A 29 6.94 7.76 -3.62
CA MET A 29 7.41 7.13 -4.85
C MET A 29 6.73 5.78 -5.12
N LEU A 30 6.54 4.94 -4.10
CA LEU A 30 5.81 3.67 -4.23
C LEU A 30 4.36 3.90 -4.68
N VAL A 31 3.67 4.87 -4.07
CA VAL A 31 2.27 5.20 -4.39
C VAL A 31 2.15 5.81 -5.78
N GLU A 32 2.99 6.78 -6.13
CA GLU A 32 2.83 7.56 -7.37
C GLU A 32 3.41 6.86 -8.60
N ARG A 33 4.40 5.98 -8.44
CA ARG A 33 5.22 5.50 -9.58
C ARG A 33 5.28 3.99 -9.75
N SER A 34 4.87 3.19 -8.76
CA SER A 34 4.96 1.74 -8.87
C SER A 34 3.64 1.16 -9.41
N PRO A 35 3.62 0.58 -10.63
CA PRO A 35 2.39 0.18 -11.31
C PRO A 35 1.67 -1.03 -10.70
N ASN A 36 2.30 -1.69 -9.72
CA ASN A 36 1.83 -2.94 -9.14
C ASN A 36 1.82 -2.94 -7.60
N VAL A 37 1.69 -1.77 -6.98
CA VAL A 37 1.47 -1.67 -5.53
C VAL A 37 -0.01 -1.86 -5.24
N ALA A 38 -0.34 -2.87 -4.44
CA ALA A 38 -1.68 -3.03 -3.88
C ALA A 38 -1.84 -2.27 -2.56
N GLU A 39 -0.81 -2.23 -1.74
CA GLU A 39 -0.88 -1.64 -0.40
C GLU A 39 0.50 -1.19 0.07
N VAL A 40 0.54 -0.03 0.75
CA VAL A 40 1.71 0.44 1.49
C VAL A 40 1.29 0.67 2.94
N ARG A 41 1.90 -0.07 3.86
CA ARG A 41 1.74 0.11 5.31
C ARG A 41 2.94 0.89 5.82
N VAL A 42 2.67 1.90 6.65
CA VAL A 42 3.72 2.71 7.26
C VAL A 42 3.76 2.43 8.75
N PHE A 43 4.97 2.13 9.25
CA PHE A 43 5.24 1.95 10.66
C PHE A 43 6.35 2.89 11.10
N ASP A 44 6.11 3.64 12.17
CA ASP A 44 7.07 4.60 12.72
C ASP A 44 6.85 4.77 14.23
N LEU A 45 7.85 5.30 14.93
CA LEU A 45 7.77 5.63 16.35
C LEU A 45 6.86 6.83 16.60
N GLN A 46 6.80 7.74 15.64
CA GLN A 46 5.95 8.93 15.63
C GLN A 46 5.15 8.90 14.34
N LEU A 47 3.85 8.63 14.42
CA LEU A 47 2.96 8.70 13.26
C LEU A 47 2.70 10.16 12.91
N ASP A 48 3.06 10.56 11.69
CA ASP A 48 2.67 11.85 11.15
C ASP A 48 1.22 11.79 10.64
N PRO A 49 0.29 12.57 11.20
CA PRO A 49 -1.10 12.61 10.73
C PRO A 49 -1.26 12.99 9.25
N ALA A 50 -0.30 13.73 8.67
CA ALA A 50 -0.34 14.13 7.27
C ALA A 50 -0.22 12.93 6.31
N LEU A 51 0.43 11.84 6.72
CA LEU A 51 0.53 10.61 5.92
C LEU A 51 -0.82 9.90 5.74
N GLY A 52 -1.78 10.11 6.64
CA GLY A 52 -3.14 9.58 6.50
C GLY A 52 -3.85 10.11 5.24
N GLN A 53 -3.46 11.28 4.74
CA GLN A 53 -4.02 11.88 3.52
C GLN A 53 -3.52 11.20 2.24
N LEU A 54 -2.43 10.42 2.30
CA LEU A 54 -1.99 9.56 1.20
C LEU A 54 -2.75 8.23 1.14
N GLY A 55 -3.42 7.85 2.24
CA GLY A 55 -4.30 6.70 2.27
C GLY A 55 -5.62 7.02 1.55
N THR A 56 -6.25 6.00 0.97
CA THR A 56 -7.64 6.10 0.49
C THR A 56 -8.60 6.10 1.68
N GLY A 57 -8.64 7.18 2.45
CA GLY A 57 -9.74 7.44 3.36
C GLY A 57 -11.00 7.71 2.54
N GLU A 58 -12.02 6.86 2.70
CA GLU A 58 -13.41 7.04 2.24
C GLU A 58 -13.78 6.83 0.77
N ASN A 59 -12.90 6.36 -0.11
CA ASN A 59 -13.32 5.86 -1.44
C ASN A 59 -13.10 4.34 -1.55
N LEU A 60 -13.77 3.60 -0.68
CA LEU A 60 -13.89 2.15 -0.84
C LEU A 60 -14.84 1.88 -2.00
N GLN A 61 -14.29 1.78 -3.21
CA GLN A 61 -14.93 0.92 -4.20
C GLN A 61 -15.06 -0.46 -3.57
N PRO A 62 -16.24 -1.11 -3.65
CA PRO A 62 -16.41 -2.43 -3.08
C PRO A 62 -15.32 -3.34 -3.64
N LEU A 63 -14.58 -3.99 -2.73
CA LEU A 63 -13.58 -4.97 -3.12
C LEU A 63 -14.25 -6.00 -4.05
N PRO A 64 -13.57 -6.44 -5.11
CA PRO A 64 -14.12 -7.46 -5.98
C PRO A 64 -14.55 -8.68 -5.16
N ALA A 65 -15.67 -9.31 -5.51
CA ALA A 65 -16.23 -10.44 -4.76
C ALA A 65 -15.25 -11.62 -4.55
N TRP A 66 -14.16 -11.68 -5.32
CA TRP A 66 -13.10 -12.67 -5.21
C TRP A 66 -12.01 -12.33 -4.19
N TYR A 67 -11.97 -11.11 -3.64
CA TYR A 67 -10.99 -10.72 -2.64
C TYR A 67 -11.44 -11.18 -1.24
N ARG A 68 -10.75 -12.18 -0.68
CA ARG A 68 -10.88 -12.56 0.73
C ARG A 68 -9.61 -12.16 1.47
N PRO A 69 -9.66 -11.18 2.38
CA PRO A 69 -8.52 -10.89 3.25
C PRO A 69 -8.29 -12.10 4.16
N GLN A 70 -7.08 -12.67 4.12
CA GLN A 70 -6.65 -13.66 5.11
C GLN A 70 -6.22 -12.88 6.36
N THR A 71 -7.05 -12.89 7.39
CA THR A 71 -6.64 -12.52 8.75
C THR A 71 -5.73 -13.62 9.30
N LEU A 72 -4.53 -13.21 9.71
CA LEU A 72 -3.70 -13.97 10.64
C LEU A 72 -4.27 -13.86 12.06
#